data_AF-V9LEJ5-F1
#
_entry.id   AF-V9LEJ5-F1
#
_cell.length_a   1.000
_cell.length_b   1.000
_cell.length_c   1.000
_cell.angle_alpha   90.00
_cell.angle_beta   90.00
_cell.angle_gamma   90.00
#
_symmetry.space_group_name_H-M   'P 1'
#
loop_
_entity.id
_entity.type
_entity.pdbx_description
1 polymer ?
#
loop_
_entity_poly.entity_id
_entity_poly.type
_entity_poly.pdbx_seq_one_letter_code
_entity_poly.pdbx_strand_id
1 'polypeptide(L)'
;YIGSFWSCPLHITHNRKLFEMEAQDLFADIQSLPRNAALRKLNDLIKRARLAKVHAYIIDYLKKEMPAVFGKEAKKKEMIKNLSEVYIALQREHNISVGDFPNVSKMQGALQTYDFSRLRAVRPKLLEGVDQMLARDMAPLLSQLREEAGQGPEPVVSGGAFNGHQDGPFTEGYGEGAGAGADESEWVVARDKPKYDEIFYTLSPVNGKISGNNAKR
;
A
#
# COMPACT_ATOMS: atom_id res chain seq x y z
N TYR A 1 2.79 -1.74 -10.36
CA TYR A 1 1.99 -1.41 -11.55
C TYR A 1 2.87 -0.80 -12.65
N ILE A 2 3.52 -1.67 -13.43
CA ILE A 2 4.27 -1.32 -14.65
C ILE A 2 3.37 -1.62 -15.86
N GLY A 3 3.09 -0.63 -16.71
CA GLY A 3 2.25 -0.87 -17.88
C GLY A 3 1.98 0.37 -18.73
N SER A 4 1.18 0.18 -19.77
CA SER A 4 0.67 1.25 -20.63
C SER A 4 -0.84 1.38 -20.44
N PHE A 5 -1.25 2.31 -19.58
CA PHE A 5 -2.66 2.54 -19.23
C PHE A 5 -3.37 3.44 -20.24
N TRP A 6 -3.36 3.05 -21.51
CA TRP A 6 -4.10 3.72 -22.58
C TRP A 6 -4.76 2.68 -23.50
N SER A 7 -5.64 3.12 -24.40
CA SER A 7 -6.42 2.23 -25.27
C SER A 7 -5.81 1.91 -26.64
N CYS A 8 -4.74 2.57 -27.05
CA CYS A 8 -4.12 2.31 -28.36
C CYS A 8 -3.03 1.20 -28.29
N PRO A 9 -2.50 0.75 -29.44
CA PRO A 9 -1.54 -0.35 -29.48
C PRO A 9 -0.22 -0.08 -28.74
N LEU A 10 0.41 -1.15 -28.24
CA LEU A 10 1.79 -1.11 -27.74
C LEU A 10 2.76 -0.92 -28.91
N HIS A 11 3.74 -0.03 -28.73
CA HIS A 11 4.84 0.15 -29.69
C HIS A 11 5.77 -1.08 -29.73
N ILE A 12 6.03 -1.70 -28.57
CA ILE A 12 6.86 -2.90 -28.43
C ILE A 12 6.08 -3.92 -27.59
N THR A 13 5.85 -5.12 -28.12
CA THR A 13 4.95 -6.13 -27.54
C THR A 13 5.65 -7.19 -26.68
N HIS A 14 6.97 -7.15 -26.56
CA HIS A 14 7.76 -8.16 -25.81
C HIS A 14 7.27 -8.39 -24.37
N ASN A 15 6.82 -7.32 -23.69
CA ASN A 15 6.38 -7.36 -22.29
C ASN A 15 4.86 -7.26 -22.13
N ARG A 16 4.08 -7.52 -23.19
CA ARG A 16 2.61 -7.40 -23.19
C ARG A 16 1.98 -8.12 -21.99
N LYS A 17 2.32 -9.39 -21.78
CA LYS A 17 1.80 -10.23 -20.69
C LYS A 17 2.06 -9.61 -19.31
N LEU A 18 3.26 -9.07 -19.08
CA LEU A 18 3.57 -8.40 -17.82
C LEU A 18 2.72 -7.15 -17.60
N PHE A 19 2.52 -6.34 -18.65
CA PHE A 19 1.69 -5.13 -18.55
C PHE A 19 0.22 -5.45 -18.28
N GLU A 20 -0.31 -6.51 -18.90
CA GLU A 20 -1.68 -6.97 -18.69
C GLU A 20 -1.87 -7.50 -17.27
N MET A 21 -0.93 -8.31 -16.75
CA MET A 21 -0.93 -8.77 -15.36
C MET A 21 -0.88 -7.61 -14.35
N GLU A 22 0.03 -6.65 -14.54
CA GLU A 22 0.15 -5.48 -13.65
C GLU A 22 -1.07 -4.55 -13.71
N ALA A 23 -1.75 -4.48 -14.86
CA ALA A 23 -2.99 -3.73 -14.99
C ALA A 23 -4.16 -4.43 -14.27
N GLN A 24 -4.24 -5.77 -14.38
CA GLN A 24 -5.21 -6.57 -13.62
C GLN A 24 -5.01 -6.42 -12.11
N ASP A 25 -3.77 -6.49 -11.62
CA ASP A 25 -3.45 -6.28 -10.20
C ASP A 25 -3.89 -4.88 -9.73
N LEU A 26 -3.59 -3.83 -10.51
CA LEU A 26 -4.02 -2.47 -10.21
C LEU A 26 -5.56 -2.36 -10.17
N PHE A 27 -6.25 -2.97 -11.14
CA PHE A 27 -7.70 -2.89 -11.24
C PHE A 27 -8.39 -3.63 -10.11
N ALA A 28 -7.90 -4.82 -9.74
CA ALA A 28 -8.36 -5.54 -8.55
C ALA A 28 -8.20 -4.69 -7.29
N ASP A 29 -7.05 -4.04 -7.12
CA ASP A 29 -6.79 -3.17 -5.97
C ASP A 29 -7.74 -1.96 -5.94
N ILE A 30 -8.00 -1.31 -7.08
CA ILE A 30 -8.97 -0.20 -7.18
C ILE A 30 -10.40 -0.68 -6.91
N GLN A 31 -10.80 -1.82 -7.48
CA GLN A 31 -12.11 -2.43 -7.27
C GLN A 31 -12.35 -2.79 -5.81
N SER A 32 -11.30 -3.10 -5.05
CA SER A 32 -11.37 -3.39 -3.61
C SER A 32 -11.49 -2.13 -2.72
N LEU A 33 -11.32 -0.92 -3.27
CA LEU A 33 -11.32 0.32 -2.45
C LEU A 33 -12.61 0.57 -1.67
N PRO A 34 -13.82 0.33 -2.23
CA PRO A 34 -15.06 0.51 -1.49
C PRO A 34 -15.18 -0.47 -0.32
N ARG A 35 -14.76 -1.72 -0.50
CA ARG A 35 -14.69 -2.75 0.56
C ARG A 35 -13.80 -2.29 1.72
N ASN A 36 -12.65 -1.71 1.39
CA ASN A 36 -11.67 -1.24 2.38
C ASN A 36 -11.94 0.18 2.91
N ALA A 37 -13.04 0.84 2.51
CA ALA A 37 -13.30 2.22 2.86
C ALA A 37 -13.58 2.42 4.36
N ALA A 38 -14.36 1.54 4.97
CA ALA A 38 -14.66 1.60 6.41
C ALA A 38 -13.40 1.37 7.25
N LEU A 39 -12.60 0.36 6.91
CA LEU A 39 -11.31 0.08 7.57
C LEU A 39 -10.33 1.26 7.43
N ARG A 40 -10.26 1.88 6.24
CA ARG A 40 -9.43 3.07 6.00
C ARG A 40 -9.88 4.25 6.86
N LYS A 41 -11.18 4.55 6.88
CA LYS A 41 -11.76 5.61 7.73
C LYS A 41 -11.46 5.38 9.20
N LEU A 42 -11.56 4.12 9.65
CA LEU A 42 -11.27 3.76 11.03
C LEU A 42 -9.78 3.97 11.36
N ASN A 43 -8.87 3.55 10.47
CA ASN A 43 -7.44 3.79 10.63
C ASN A 43 -7.09 5.28 10.65
N ASP A 44 -7.74 6.08 9.80
CA ASP A 44 -7.53 7.52 9.77
C ASP A 44 -8.09 8.21 11.03
N LEU A 45 -9.19 7.70 11.59
CA LEU A 45 -9.71 8.13 12.89
C LEU A 45 -8.70 7.83 14.02
N ILE A 46 -8.10 6.64 14.05
CA ILE A 46 -7.04 6.29 15.03
C ILE A 46 -5.88 7.26 14.94
N LYS A 47 -5.35 7.47 13.72
CA LYS A 47 -4.22 8.39 13.49
C LYS A 47 -4.57 9.80 13.94
N ARG A 48 -5.77 10.27 13.61
CA ARG A 48 -6.26 11.60 13.99
C ARG A 48 -6.44 11.75 15.50
N ALA A 49 -6.96 10.73 16.17
CA ALA A 49 -7.13 10.74 17.62
C ALA A 49 -5.78 10.81 18.35
N ARG A 50 -4.78 10.04 17.89
CA ARG A 50 -3.40 10.15 18.41
C ARG A 50 -2.83 11.54 18.20
N LEU A 51 -2.88 12.06 16.97
CA LEU A 51 -2.39 13.40 16.67
C LEU A 51 -3.09 14.48 17.52
N ALA A 52 -4.40 14.39 17.72
CA ALA A 52 -5.17 15.31 18.56
C ALA A 52 -4.74 15.22 20.03
N LYS A 53 -4.52 14.02 20.55
CA LYS A 53 -3.99 13.79 21.92
C LYS A 53 -2.59 14.39 22.09
N VAL A 54 -1.67 14.14 21.16
CA VAL A 54 -0.32 14.74 21.18
C VAL A 54 -0.39 16.26 21.12
N HIS A 55 -1.22 16.81 20.23
CA HIS A 55 -1.44 18.25 20.15
C HIS A 55 -1.96 18.83 21.46
N ALA A 56 -2.89 18.14 22.13
CA ALA A 56 -3.42 18.57 23.42
C ALA A 56 -2.31 18.63 24.50
N TYR A 57 -1.41 17.66 24.55
CA TYR A 57 -0.26 17.70 25.47
C TYR A 57 0.71 18.84 25.17
N ILE A 58 1.00 19.11 23.89
CA ILE A 58 1.85 20.24 23.49
C ILE A 58 1.22 21.55 24.00
N ILE A 59 -0.07 21.76 23.73
CA ILE A 59 -0.77 22.97 24.15
C ILE A 59 -0.84 23.10 25.68
N ASP A 60 -1.07 22.00 26.39
CA ASP A 60 -1.09 21.98 27.86
C ASP A 60 0.27 22.33 28.46
N TYR A 61 1.35 21.76 27.93
CA TYR A 61 2.72 22.07 28.33
C TYR A 61 3.04 23.56 28.12
N LEU A 62 2.77 24.07 26.91
CA LEU A 62 2.98 25.47 26.60
C LEU A 62 2.15 26.38 27.51
N LYS A 63 0.92 25.99 27.87
CA LYS A 63 0.09 26.76 28.81
C LYS A 63 0.67 26.76 30.23
N LYS A 64 1.18 25.63 30.71
CA LYS A 64 1.78 25.48 32.04
C LYS A 64 3.06 26.31 32.20
N GLU A 65 3.89 26.34 31.16
CA GLU A 65 5.16 27.09 31.15
C GLU A 65 5.00 28.61 30.97
N MET A 66 3.81 29.10 30.62
CA MET A 66 3.59 30.52 30.40
C MET A 66 3.48 31.31 31.71
N PRO A 67 4.25 32.40 31.88
CA PRO A 67 4.16 33.25 33.07
C PRO A 67 2.83 34.02 33.09
N ALA A 68 2.29 34.22 34.29
CA ALA A 68 0.96 34.85 34.46
C ALA A 68 0.96 36.35 34.12
N VAL A 69 2.04 37.08 34.39
CA VAL A 69 2.04 38.56 34.38
C VAL A 69 3.11 39.14 33.46
N PHE A 70 4.40 38.84 33.67
CA PHE A 70 5.51 39.47 32.93
C PHE A 70 6.33 38.46 32.12
N GLY A 71 7.03 38.89 31.08
CA GLY A 71 7.95 38.05 30.31
C GLY A 71 7.29 37.07 29.32
N LYS A 72 5.98 37.18 29.07
CA LYS A 72 5.21 36.28 28.19
C LYS A 72 5.79 36.15 26.78
N GLU A 73 6.13 37.27 26.13
CA GLU A 73 6.68 37.27 24.78
C GLU A 73 8.07 36.65 24.69
N ALA A 74 8.91 36.88 25.70
CA ALA A 74 10.24 36.27 25.76
C ALA A 74 10.11 34.74 25.92
N LYS A 75 9.28 34.28 26.87
CA LYS A 75 9.05 32.85 27.12
C LYS A 75 8.40 32.15 25.92
N LYS A 76 7.46 32.81 25.22
CA LYS A 76 6.88 32.30 23.96
C LYS A 76 7.95 32.07 22.91
N LYS A 77 8.83 33.05 22.65
CA LYS A 77 9.92 32.93 21.67
C LYS A 77 10.88 31.80 22.03
N GLU A 78 11.23 31.68 23.31
CA GLU A 78 12.07 30.61 23.84
C GLU A 78 11.45 29.23 23.59
N MET A 79 10.19 29.02 23.97
CA MET A 79 9.50 27.73 23.80
C MET A 79 9.33 27.34 22.33
N ILE A 80 9.06 28.31 21.44
CA ILE A 80 8.97 28.04 19.99
C ILE A 80 10.34 27.63 19.45
N LYS A 81 11.42 28.32 19.84
CA LYS A 81 12.79 27.98 19.42
C LYS A 81 13.17 26.57 19.86
N ASN A 82 12.80 26.20 21.09
CA ASN A 82 13.17 24.94 21.73
C ASN A 82 12.08 23.85 21.60
N LEU A 83 11.16 23.99 20.63
CA LEU A 83 10.01 23.09 20.50
C LEU A 83 10.40 21.61 20.33
N SER A 84 11.54 21.33 19.68
CA SER A 84 12.08 19.97 19.54
C SER A 84 12.38 19.32 20.89
N GLU A 85 12.91 20.08 21.85
CA GLU A 85 13.23 19.59 23.19
C GLU A 85 11.95 19.34 23.99
N VAL A 86 10.94 20.21 23.82
CA VAL A 86 9.60 20.01 24.38
C VAL A 86 8.99 18.69 23.89
N TYR A 87 9.13 18.37 22.60
CA TYR A 87 8.63 17.10 22.06
C TYR A 87 9.34 15.90 22.69
N ILE A 88 10.65 15.94 22.86
CA ILE A 88 11.42 14.86 23.49
C ILE A 88 10.98 14.66 24.95
N ALA A 89 10.72 15.74 25.68
CA ALA A 89 10.21 15.67 27.05
C ALA A 89 8.83 15.00 27.09
N LEU A 90 7.88 15.47 26.27
CA LEU A 90 6.53 14.91 26.19
C LEU A 90 6.53 13.45 25.72
N GLN A 91 7.45 13.09 24.82
CA GLN A 91 7.63 11.73 24.34
C GLN A 91 7.92 10.78 25.50
N ARG A 92 8.85 11.16 26.37
CA ARG A 92 9.27 10.37 27.54
C ARG A 92 8.20 10.36 28.63
N GLU A 93 7.59 11.51 28.90
CA GLU A 93 6.59 11.65 29.98
C GLU A 93 5.33 10.84 29.69
N HIS A 94 4.86 10.84 28.44
CA HIS A 94 3.57 10.24 28.07
C HIS A 94 3.71 8.97 27.21
N ASN A 95 4.93 8.47 27.00
CA ASN A 95 5.22 7.29 26.17
C ASN A 95 4.61 7.38 24.75
N ILE A 96 4.81 8.52 24.09
CA ILE A 96 4.27 8.81 22.75
C ILE A 96 5.29 8.37 21.69
N SER A 97 4.82 7.89 20.54
CA SER A 97 5.71 7.61 19.39
C SER A 97 6.13 8.89 18.68
N VAL A 98 7.39 8.97 18.23
CA VAL A 98 7.90 10.12 17.44
C VAL A 98 7.02 10.41 16.22
N GLY A 99 6.47 9.37 15.59
CA GLY A 99 5.62 9.49 14.40
C GLY A 99 4.26 10.16 14.64
N ASP A 100 3.81 10.26 15.89
CA ASP A 100 2.53 10.91 16.23
C ASP A 100 2.68 12.44 16.39
N PHE A 101 3.91 12.96 16.43
CA PHE A 101 4.17 14.39 16.56
C PHE A 101 4.01 15.14 15.22
N PRO A 102 3.43 16.35 15.23
CA PRO A 102 3.38 17.18 14.05
C PRO A 102 4.77 17.71 13.70
N ASN A 103 5.03 17.98 12.41
CA ASN A 103 6.30 18.54 11.97
C ASN A 103 6.68 19.81 12.76
N VAL A 104 7.89 19.83 13.33
CA VAL A 104 8.38 20.90 14.21
C VAL A 104 8.32 22.25 13.53
N SER A 105 8.86 22.39 12.32
CA SER A 105 8.90 23.67 11.60
C SER A 105 7.50 24.20 11.29
N LYS A 106 6.56 23.32 10.89
CA LYS A 106 5.15 23.71 10.68
C LYS A 106 4.49 24.17 11.98
N MET A 107 4.73 23.46 13.09
CA MET A 107 4.17 23.83 14.39
C MET A 107 4.77 25.14 14.91
N GLN A 108 6.08 25.35 14.75
CA GLN A 108 6.74 26.63 15.07
C GLN A 108 6.10 27.79 14.32
N GLY A 109 5.90 27.66 13.00
CA GLY A 109 5.25 28.68 12.19
C GLY A 109 3.82 28.99 12.66
N ALA A 110 3.03 27.96 12.98
CA ALA A 110 1.67 28.13 13.50
C ALA A 110 1.63 28.78 14.89
N LEU A 111 2.56 28.44 15.78
CA LEU A 111 2.63 28.99 17.13
C LEU A 111 3.09 30.46 17.17
N GLN A 112 3.86 30.92 16.18
CA GLN A 112 4.31 32.31 16.12
C GLN A 112 3.14 33.30 16.11
N THR A 113 2.08 33.00 15.36
CA THR A 113 0.92 33.88 15.20
C THR A 113 -0.11 33.73 16.31
N TYR A 114 0.00 32.71 17.16
CA TYR A 114 -0.98 32.42 18.21
C TYR A 114 -0.67 33.15 19.53
N ASP A 115 -1.70 33.63 20.21
CA ASP A 115 -1.59 34.23 21.54
C ASP A 115 -1.62 33.15 22.63
N PHE A 116 -0.47 32.93 23.27
CA PHE A 116 -0.31 31.86 24.25
C PHE A 116 -1.11 32.09 25.54
N SER A 117 -1.51 33.34 25.82
CA SER A 117 -2.36 33.62 26.99
C SER A 117 -3.75 32.96 26.88
N ARG A 118 -4.22 32.74 25.65
CA ARG A 118 -5.52 32.13 25.31
C ARG A 118 -5.51 30.61 25.31
N LEU A 119 -4.33 29.99 25.43
CA LEU A 119 -4.23 28.53 25.53
C LEU A 119 -4.99 28.05 26.76
N ARG A 120 -5.63 26.89 26.60
CA ARG A 120 -6.41 26.24 27.65
C ARG A 120 -5.63 25.04 28.15
N ALA A 121 -5.62 24.85 29.47
CA ALA A 121 -5.14 23.62 30.06
C ALA A 121 -6.00 22.45 29.55
N VAL A 122 -5.38 21.30 29.34
CA VAL A 122 -6.10 20.11 28.92
C VAL A 122 -7.01 19.64 30.04
N ARG A 123 -8.18 19.12 29.67
CA ARG A 123 -9.11 18.53 30.63
C ARG A 123 -8.81 17.03 30.70
N PRO A 124 -8.40 16.47 31.85
CA PRO A 124 -8.07 15.04 31.97
C PRO A 124 -9.18 14.12 31.45
N LYS A 125 -10.44 14.41 31.77
CA LYS A 125 -11.62 13.67 31.30
C LYS A 125 -11.73 13.56 29.77
N LEU A 126 -11.26 14.56 29.02
CA LEU A 126 -11.28 14.51 27.55
C LEU A 126 -10.18 13.58 27.02
N LEU A 127 -9.01 13.57 27.65
CA LEU A 127 -7.93 12.64 27.31
C LEU A 127 -8.32 11.21 27.66
N GLU A 128 -8.91 10.99 28.82
CA GLU A 128 -9.42 9.68 29.26
C GLU A 128 -10.44 9.12 28.27
N GLY A 129 -11.34 9.95 27.73
CA GLY A 129 -12.30 9.53 26.72
C GLY A 129 -11.63 9.08 25.41
N VAL A 130 -10.59 9.78 24.96
CA VAL A 130 -9.81 9.38 23.77
C VAL A 130 -9.02 8.10 24.04
N ASP A 131 -8.46 7.95 25.23
CA ASP A 131 -7.69 6.77 25.63
C ASP A 131 -8.57 5.53 25.76
N GLN A 132 -9.76 5.69 26.35
CA GLN A 132 -10.76 4.64 26.39
C GLN A 132 -11.17 4.20 24.99
N MET A 133 -11.48 5.17 24.11
CA MET A 133 -11.81 4.88 22.72
C MET A 133 -10.71 4.06 22.05
N LEU A 134 -9.46 4.53 22.10
CA LEU A 134 -8.31 3.87 21.49
C LEU A 134 -8.02 2.48 22.06
N ALA A 135 -8.18 2.29 23.37
CA ALA A 135 -7.81 1.05 24.06
C ALA A 135 -8.92 -0.02 24.04
N ARG A 136 -10.19 0.39 24.07
CA ARG A 136 -11.33 -0.54 24.26
C ARG A 136 -12.29 -0.58 23.08
N ASP A 137 -12.60 0.57 22.49
CA ASP A 137 -13.70 0.66 21.51
C ASP A 137 -13.22 0.33 20.09
N MET A 138 -11.95 0.61 19.76
CA MET A 138 -11.41 0.41 18.40
C MET A 138 -11.29 -1.06 17.99
N ALA A 139 -10.85 -1.95 18.90
CA ALA A 139 -10.59 -3.36 18.56
C ALA A 139 -11.86 -4.16 18.21
N PRO A 140 -12.97 -4.03 18.97
CA PRO A 140 -14.25 -4.61 18.58
C PRO A 140 -14.76 -4.07 17.24
N LEU A 141 -14.67 -2.76 17.01
CA LEU A 141 -15.09 -2.14 15.74
C LEU A 141 -14.27 -2.68 14.55
N LEU A 142 -12.94 -2.85 14.71
CA LEU A 142 -12.09 -3.46 13.69
C LEU A 142 -12.51 -4.90 13.36
N SER A 143 -12.94 -5.66 14.38
CA SER A 143 -13.37 -7.05 14.21
C SER A 143 -14.70 -7.13 13.49
N GLN A 144 -15.68 -6.32 13.91
CA GLN A 144 -16.99 -6.20 13.28
C GLN A 144 -16.88 -5.78 11.81
N LEU A 145 -16.07 -4.76 11.50
CA LEU A 145 -15.86 -4.32 10.11
C LEU A 145 -15.21 -5.39 9.22
N ARG A 146 -14.37 -6.27 9.78
CA ARG A 146 -13.77 -7.39 9.04
C ARG A 146 -14.79 -8.48 8.76
N GLU A 147 -15.68 -8.75 9.70
CA GLU A 147 -16.79 -9.70 9.54
C GLU A 147 -17.80 -9.18 8.50
N GLU A 148 -18.19 -7.90 8.58
CA GLU A 148 -19.07 -7.25 7.60
C GLU A 148 -18.48 -7.27 6.19
N ALA A 149 -17.18 -7.02 6.05
CA ALA A 149 -16.47 -7.10 4.78
C ALA A 149 -16.39 -8.52 4.17
N GLY A 150 -16.91 -9.54 4.87
CA GLY A 150 -17.04 -10.91 4.38
C GLY A 150 -18.48 -11.38 4.14
N GLN A 151 -19.52 -10.57 4.44
CA GLN A 151 -20.91 -11.05 4.57
C GLN A 151 -21.96 -10.38 3.66
N GLY A 152 -21.61 -9.66 2.59
CA GLY A 152 -22.60 -9.03 1.70
C GLY A 152 -22.25 -9.02 0.21
N PRO A 153 -23.24 -8.85 -0.69
CA PRO A 153 -22.97 -8.62 -2.11
C PRO A 153 -22.21 -7.30 -2.26
N GLU A 154 -21.03 -7.37 -2.85
CA GLU A 154 -20.01 -6.33 -2.72
C GLU A 154 -20.34 -5.07 -3.54
N PRO A 155 -20.15 -3.86 -2.98
CA PRO A 155 -20.06 -2.64 -3.77
C PRO A 155 -18.72 -2.64 -4.52
N VAL A 156 -18.66 -3.37 -5.64
CA VAL A 156 -17.48 -3.37 -6.52
C VAL A 156 -17.57 -2.15 -7.43
N VAL A 157 -16.43 -1.54 -7.74
CA VAL A 157 -16.36 -0.56 -8.82
C VAL A 157 -16.73 -1.28 -10.13
N SER A 158 -17.91 -0.97 -10.66
CA SER A 158 -18.46 -1.56 -11.89
C SER A 158 -18.49 -0.55 -13.03
N GLY A 159 -18.27 -0.99 -14.27
CA GLY A 159 -18.31 -0.14 -15.46
C GLY A 159 -16.93 0.29 -15.97
N GLY A 160 -16.87 0.77 -17.21
CA GLY A 160 -15.64 1.27 -17.83
C GLY A 160 -14.58 0.18 -18.01
N ALA A 161 -13.32 0.52 -17.74
CA ALA A 161 -12.17 -0.39 -17.88
C ALA A 161 -12.22 -1.61 -16.93
N PHE A 162 -13.14 -1.60 -15.95
CA PHE A 162 -13.34 -2.68 -14.99
C PHE A 162 -14.33 -3.75 -15.49
N ASN A 163 -15.10 -3.45 -16.54
CA ASN A 163 -15.97 -4.43 -17.19
C ASN A 163 -15.21 -5.10 -18.34
N GLY A 164 -15.04 -6.42 -18.29
CA GLY A 164 -14.48 -7.17 -19.42
C GLY A 164 -12.95 -7.15 -19.52
N HIS A 165 -12.24 -7.07 -18.40
CA HIS A 165 -10.83 -7.51 -18.31
C HIS A 165 -10.69 -9.01 -18.05
N GLN A 166 -11.79 -9.76 -18.14
CA GLN A 166 -11.68 -11.11 -18.63
C GLN A 166 -11.20 -10.98 -20.07
N ASP A 167 -10.12 -11.68 -20.38
CA ASP A 167 -9.66 -11.92 -21.75
C ASP A 167 -10.86 -12.12 -22.67
N GLY A 168 -10.71 -11.81 -23.97
CA GLY A 168 -11.78 -12.00 -24.94
C GLY A 168 -12.43 -13.40 -24.84
N PRO A 169 -13.42 -13.73 -25.69
CA PRO A 169 -14.14 -15.03 -25.60
C PRO A 169 -13.24 -16.28 -25.69
N PHE A 170 -11.93 -16.11 -25.87
CA PHE A 170 -10.87 -17.10 -25.82
C PHE A 170 -9.91 -16.76 -24.66
N THR A 171 -9.76 -17.70 -23.72
CA THR A 171 -8.69 -17.67 -22.70
C THR A 171 -7.32 -17.78 -23.36
N GLU A 172 -6.34 -16.95 -22.97
CA GLU A 172 -4.95 -17.15 -23.36
C GLU A 172 -4.48 -18.55 -22.94
N GLY A 173 -4.13 -19.40 -23.91
CA GLY A 173 -3.59 -20.75 -23.65
C GLY A 173 -4.27 -21.89 -24.42
N TYR A 174 -5.39 -21.63 -25.11
CA TYR A 174 -6.03 -22.63 -25.97
C TYR A 174 -5.94 -22.22 -27.44
N GLY A 175 -4.96 -22.76 -28.15
CA GLY A 175 -4.87 -22.64 -29.61
C GLY A 175 -3.43 -22.66 -30.13
N GLU A 176 -3.18 -23.60 -31.04
CA GLU A 176 -1.95 -23.85 -31.81
C GLU A 176 -0.81 -24.59 -31.07
N GLY A 177 -0.78 -25.92 -31.26
CA GLY A 177 0.43 -26.75 -31.13
C GLY A 177 0.87 -27.16 -29.71
N ALA A 178 0.47 -26.44 -28.65
CA ALA A 178 0.91 -26.71 -27.28
C ALA A 178 0.29 -27.97 -26.62
N GLY A 179 -0.72 -28.58 -27.24
CA GLY A 179 -1.46 -29.73 -26.69
C GLY A 179 -0.99 -31.11 -27.16
N ALA A 180 -0.01 -31.19 -28.07
CA ALA A 180 0.47 -32.48 -28.57
C ALA A 180 1.23 -33.22 -27.45
N GLY A 181 0.64 -34.31 -26.95
CA GLY A 181 1.18 -35.07 -25.82
C GLY A 181 0.84 -34.53 -24.43
N ALA A 182 -0.12 -33.59 -24.31
CA ALA A 182 -0.49 -32.98 -23.02
C ALA A 182 -0.99 -34.00 -21.98
N ASP A 183 -1.63 -35.08 -22.41
CA ASP A 183 -2.11 -36.18 -21.57
C ASP A 183 -1.22 -37.43 -21.65
N GLU A 184 -0.07 -37.33 -22.30
CA GLU A 184 0.85 -38.44 -22.48
C GLU A 184 1.97 -38.37 -21.43
N SER A 185 2.22 -39.48 -20.73
CA SER A 185 3.34 -39.56 -19.77
C SER A 185 4.70 -39.68 -20.45
N GLU A 186 4.72 -40.08 -21.74
CA GLU A 186 5.92 -40.24 -22.53
C GLU A 186 6.15 -39.04 -23.45
N TRP A 187 7.41 -38.80 -23.81
CA TRP A 187 7.76 -37.72 -24.72
C TRP A 187 7.13 -37.98 -26.10
N VAL A 188 6.31 -37.02 -26.58
CA VAL A 188 5.53 -37.15 -27.82
C VAL A 188 6.35 -37.56 -29.06
N VAL A 189 7.64 -37.18 -29.09
CA VAL A 189 8.56 -37.47 -30.22
C VAL A 189 9.09 -38.91 -30.18
N ALA A 190 8.90 -39.65 -29.08
CA ALA A 190 9.43 -41.01 -28.91
C ALA A 190 8.91 -41.99 -29.97
N ARG A 191 7.66 -41.80 -30.45
CA ARG A 191 7.02 -42.62 -31.49
C ARG A 191 7.78 -42.59 -32.81
N ASP A 192 8.31 -41.41 -33.15
CA ASP A 192 9.00 -41.16 -34.42
C ASP A 192 10.53 -41.12 -34.26
N LYS A 193 11.05 -41.33 -33.05
CA LYS A 193 12.48 -41.28 -32.75
C LYS A 193 13.33 -42.15 -33.69
N PRO A 194 12.99 -43.42 -34.01
CA PRO A 194 13.82 -44.23 -34.90
C PRO A 194 14.01 -43.60 -36.29
N LYS A 195 12.94 -43.00 -36.83
CA LYS A 195 12.96 -42.30 -38.11
C LYS A 195 13.84 -41.05 -38.06
N TYR A 196 13.78 -40.28 -36.97
CA TYR A 196 14.64 -39.10 -36.82
C TYR A 196 16.10 -39.46 -36.53
N ASP A 197 16.35 -40.56 -35.82
CA ASP A 197 17.70 -41.06 -35.57
C ASP A 197 18.40 -41.45 -36.88
N GLU A 198 17.71 -42.13 -37.81
CA GLU A 198 18.26 -42.47 -39.13
C GLU A 198 18.74 -41.23 -39.88
N ILE A 199 17.92 -40.18 -39.91
CA ILE A 199 18.26 -38.89 -40.54
C ILE A 199 19.44 -38.25 -39.80
N PHE A 200 19.40 -38.23 -38.47
CA PHE A 200 20.45 -37.66 -37.62
C PHE A 200 21.81 -38.29 -37.88
N TYR A 201 21.89 -39.62 -38.00
CA TYR A 201 23.15 -40.31 -38.31
C TYR A 201 23.63 -40.06 -39.74
N THR A 202 22.72 -39.84 -40.69
CA THR A 202 23.08 -39.45 -42.06
C THR A 202 23.79 -38.08 -42.11
N LEU A 203 23.53 -37.20 -41.13
CA LEU A 203 24.17 -35.89 -41.00
C LEU A 203 25.59 -35.92 -40.39
N SER A 204 26.15 -37.12 -40.18
CA SER A 204 27.52 -37.33 -39.69
C SER A 204 27.79 -36.64 -38.34
N PRO A 205 27.09 -37.03 -37.26
CA PRO A 205 27.30 -36.45 -35.93
C PRO A 205 28.69 -36.82 -35.40
N VAL A 206 29.32 -35.90 -34.67
CA VAL A 206 30.57 -36.14 -33.95
C VAL A 206 30.24 -36.20 -32.47
N ASN A 207 30.56 -37.32 -31.81
CA ASN A 207 30.25 -37.58 -30.39
C ASN A 207 28.77 -37.37 -30.05
N GLY A 208 27.86 -37.82 -30.92
CA GLY A 208 26.41 -37.71 -30.70
C GLY A 208 25.85 -36.29 -30.84
N LYS A 209 26.58 -35.36 -31.48
CA LYS A 209 26.10 -34.00 -31.78
C LYS A 209 26.38 -33.65 -33.24
N ILE A 210 25.43 -33.02 -33.90
CA ILE A 210 25.62 -32.42 -35.24
C ILE A 210 26.10 -30.97 -35.11
N SER A 211 26.87 -30.48 -36.09
CA SER A 211 27.28 -29.08 -36.13
C SER A 211 26.11 -28.17 -36.50
N GLY A 212 26.15 -26.90 -36.09
CA GLY A 212 25.14 -25.92 -36.48
C GLY A 212 25.02 -25.73 -38.00
N ASN A 213 26.12 -25.87 -38.74
CA ASN A 213 26.11 -25.80 -40.22
C ASN A 213 25.38 -26.99 -40.85
N ASN A 214 25.53 -28.21 -40.30
CA ASN A 214 24.81 -29.38 -40.78
C ASN A 214 23.35 -29.37 -40.35
N ALA A 215 23.03 -28.82 -39.17
CA ALA A 215 21.66 -28.69 -38.66
C ALA A 215 20.82 -27.62 -39.37
N LYS A 216 21.49 -26.61 -39.95
CA LYS A 216 20.84 -25.49 -40.66
C LYS A 216 20.48 -25.83 -42.13
N ARG A 217 21.11 -26.86 -42.70
CA ARG A 217 20.83 -27.33 -44.07
C ARG A 217 19.53 -28.10 -44.12
#